data_AF-A0A3M1BQL5-F1
#
_entry.id   AF-A0A3M1BQL5-F1
#
_cell.length_a   1.000
_cell.length_b   1.000
_cell.length_c   1.000
_cell.angle_alpha   90.00
_cell.angle_beta   90.00
_cell.angle_gamma   90.00
#
_symmetry.space_group_name_H-M   'P 1'
#
loop_
_entity.id
_entity.type
_entity.pdbx_description
1 polymer ?
#
loop_
_entity_poly.entity_id
_entity_poly.type
_entity_poly.pdbx_seq_one_letter_code
_entity_poly.pdbx_strand_id
1 'polypeptide(L)'
;MCRYLVHDDPPEQLVDHVASVFSETDGDLKAVYEAIIFSDAFMDPAYQRAKFRTPFEYVVASLRATDARITHFGGIRESLARMGQPVYSCVDPTGYADTAEAWLDPGVLVYRWDFALKLSGGQLGGVKIPESFWRQFSPDDPEALKRDLAETLLGGADVPGWSDLVIALGEKPKPREAVGLILGSPLFQQQ
;
A
#
# COMPACT_ATOMS: atom_id res chain seq x y z
N MET A 1 2.72 -11.19 -15.80
CA MET A 1 1.42 -10.57 -15.44
C MET A 1 0.84 -11.19 -14.18
N CYS A 2 0.68 -12.53 -14.10
CA CYS A 2 0.21 -13.20 -12.88
C CYS A 2 1.09 -12.87 -11.66
N ARG A 3 2.42 -12.85 -11.84
CA ARG A 3 3.34 -12.43 -10.77
C ARG A 3 3.07 -11.01 -10.25
N TYR A 4 2.78 -10.11 -11.19
CA TYR A 4 2.60 -8.71 -10.87
C TYR A 4 1.27 -8.47 -10.14
N LEU A 5 0.20 -9.14 -10.57
CA LEU A 5 -1.17 -8.90 -10.11
C LEU A 5 -1.63 -9.81 -8.96
N VAL A 6 -1.08 -11.01 -8.80
CA VAL A 6 -1.56 -12.01 -7.84
C VAL A 6 -0.56 -12.20 -6.71
N HIS A 7 0.61 -12.73 -7.02
CA HIS A 7 1.60 -13.10 -6.00
C HIS A 7 3.00 -13.20 -6.62
N ASP A 8 4.07 -12.98 -5.85
CA ASP A 8 5.45 -13.10 -6.36
C ASP A 8 5.77 -14.53 -6.87
N ASP A 9 5.06 -15.52 -6.36
CA ASP A 9 5.05 -16.91 -6.82
C ASP A 9 3.59 -17.36 -7.08
N PRO A 10 3.01 -17.06 -8.26
CA PRO A 10 1.60 -17.35 -8.56
C PRO A 10 1.39 -18.85 -8.87
N PRO A 11 0.18 -19.39 -8.69
CA PRO A 11 -0.12 -20.79 -9.05
C PRO A 11 0.22 -21.10 -10.52
N GLU A 12 0.91 -22.23 -10.76
CA GLU A 12 1.27 -22.68 -12.11
C GLU A 12 0.03 -22.82 -13.00
N GLN A 13 -1.08 -23.32 -12.44
CA GLN A 13 -2.36 -23.46 -13.13
C GLN A 13 -2.94 -22.14 -13.64
N LEU A 14 -2.76 -21.04 -12.88
CA LEU A 14 -3.18 -19.71 -13.32
C LEU A 14 -2.28 -19.22 -14.46
N VAL A 15 -0.96 -19.46 -14.37
CA VAL A 15 -0.01 -19.09 -15.41
C VAL A 15 -0.34 -19.80 -16.72
N ASP A 16 -0.60 -21.10 -16.66
CA ASP A 16 -0.97 -21.92 -17.82
C ASP A 16 -2.28 -21.44 -18.46
N HIS A 17 -3.30 -21.18 -17.65
CA HIS A 17 -4.58 -20.66 -18.14
C HIS A 17 -4.41 -19.33 -18.89
N VAL A 18 -3.69 -18.39 -18.29
CA VAL A 18 -3.45 -17.06 -18.85
C VAL A 18 -2.60 -17.13 -20.14
N ALA A 19 -1.64 -18.06 -20.19
CA ALA A 19 -0.84 -18.32 -21.40
C ALA A 19 -1.70 -18.90 -22.54
N SER A 20 -2.67 -19.76 -22.24
CA SER A 20 -3.65 -20.27 -23.21
C SER A 20 -4.49 -19.13 -23.78
N VAL A 21 -5.05 -18.26 -22.92
CA VAL A 21 -5.85 -17.10 -23.35
C VAL A 21 -5.04 -16.17 -24.24
N PHE A 22 -3.78 -15.88 -23.90
CA PHE A 22 -2.92 -15.05 -24.75
C PHE A 22 -2.74 -15.67 -26.14
N SER A 23 -2.51 -16.99 -26.22
CA SER A 23 -2.25 -17.68 -27.48
C SER A 23 -3.52 -17.81 -28.34
N GLU A 24 -4.66 -18.12 -27.73
CA GLU A 24 -5.94 -18.30 -28.41
C GLU A 24 -6.53 -16.98 -28.94
N THR A 25 -6.24 -15.87 -28.26
CA THR A 25 -6.73 -14.54 -28.63
C THR A 25 -5.76 -13.73 -29.49
N ASP A 26 -4.65 -14.35 -29.94
CA ASP A 26 -3.57 -13.68 -30.68
C ASP A 26 -3.02 -12.44 -29.95
N GLY A 27 -2.90 -12.55 -28.62
CA GLY A 27 -2.32 -11.53 -27.76
C GLY A 27 -3.26 -10.41 -27.30
N ASP A 28 -4.58 -10.63 -27.27
CA ASP A 28 -5.51 -9.65 -26.70
C ASP A 28 -5.26 -9.45 -25.20
N LEU A 29 -4.54 -8.38 -24.87
CA LEU A 29 -4.21 -8.05 -23.49
C LEU A 29 -5.45 -7.85 -22.62
N LYS A 30 -6.57 -7.35 -23.17
CA LYS A 30 -7.79 -7.17 -22.40
C LYS A 30 -8.31 -8.53 -21.92
N ALA A 31 -8.40 -9.51 -22.81
CA ALA A 31 -8.82 -10.87 -22.47
C ALA A 31 -7.88 -11.51 -21.44
N VAL A 32 -6.57 -11.29 -21.58
CA VAL A 32 -5.55 -11.78 -20.63
C VAL A 32 -5.73 -11.17 -19.23
N TYR A 33 -5.98 -9.86 -19.13
CA TYR A 33 -6.25 -9.22 -17.84
C TYR A 33 -7.57 -9.69 -17.23
N GLU A 34 -8.62 -9.87 -18.03
CA GLU A 34 -9.90 -10.43 -17.57
C GLU A 34 -9.72 -11.85 -17.01
N ALA A 35 -8.94 -12.70 -17.70
CA ALA A 35 -8.63 -14.05 -17.24
C ALA A 35 -7.90 -14.08 -15.88
N ILE A 36 -7.06 -13.07 -15.59
CA ILE A 36 -6.42 -12.95 -14.28
C ILE A 36 -7.42 -12.44 -13.24
N ILE A 37 -8.07 -11.30 -13.48
CA ILE A 37 -8.90 -10.59 -12.50
C ILE A 37 -10.12 -11.42 -12.08
N PHE A 38 -10.68 -12.20 -13.00
CA PHE A 38 -11.84 -13.05 -12.73
C PHE A 38 -11.47 -14.50 -12.41
N SER A 39 -10.18 -14.80 -12.19
CA SER A 39 -9.77 -16.13 -11.74
C SER A 39 -10.07 -16.36 -10.26
N ASP A 40 -10.32 -17.62 -9.90
CA ASP A 40 -10.47 -18.02 -8.48
C ASP A 40 -9.20 -17.71 -7.68
N ALA A 41 -8.03 -17.90 -8.29
CA ALA A 41 -6.73 -17.58 -7.68
C ALA A 41 -6.59 -16.09 -7.34
N PHE A 42 -7.19 -15.18 -8.10
CA PHE A 42 -7.16 -13.75 -7.77
C PHE A 42 -8.02 -13.42 -6.54
N MET A 43 -9.10 -14.17 -6.32
CA MET A 43 -10.03 -13.95 -5.21
C MET A 43 -9.68 -14.77 -3.95
N ASP A 44 -8.78 -15.75 -4.07
CA ASP A 44 -8.39 -16.63 -2.97
C ASP A 44 -7.79 -15.82 -1.81
N PRO A 45 -8.31 -15.96 -0.57
CA PRO A 45 -7.75 -15.33 0.62
C PRO A 45 -6.25 -15.56 0.82
N ALA A 46 -5.68 -16.67 0.30
CA ALA A 46 -4.25 -16.95 0.37
C ALA A 46 -3.38 -15.98 -0.44
N TYR A 47 -3.95 -15.33 -1.47
CA TYR A 47 -3.25 -14.36 -2.32
C TYR A 47 -3.67 -12.91 -2.06
N GLN A 48 -4.67 -12.68 -1.20
CA GLN A 48 -5.05 -11.33 -0.78
C GLN A 48 -3.96 -10.69 0.09
N ARG A 49 -3.58 -9.44 -0.21
CA ARG A 49 -2.52 -8.72 0.53
C ARG A 49 -1.20 -9.47 0.60
N ALA A 50 -0.95 -10.36 -0.36
CA ALA A 50 0.24 -11.20 -0.35
C ALA A 50 1.46 -10.49 -0.97
N LYS A 51 1.26 -9.35 -1.63
CA LYS A 51 2.35 -8.55 -2.19
C LYS A 51 2.77 -7.43 -1.27
N PHE A 52 4.07 -7.12 -1.28
CA PHE A 52 4.59 -5.96 -0.57
C PHE A 52 4.74 -4.77 -1.51
N ARG A 53 4.16 -3.62 -1.15
CA ARG A 53 4.23 -2.41 -1.96
C ARG A 53 5.69 -1.97 -2.11
N THR A 54 6.09 -1.63 -3.33
CA THR A 54 7.33 -0.86 -3.56
C THR A 54 7.25 0.49 -2.84
N PRO A 55 8.38 1.16 -2.53
CA PRO A 55 8.35 2.48 -1.90
C PRO A 55 7.47 3.50 -2.64
N PHE A 56 7.48 3.48 -3.98
CA PHE A 56 6.65 4.34 -4.81
C PHE A 56 5.16 4.04 -4.64
N GLU A 57 4.76 2.77 -4.75
CA GLU A 57 3.36 2.36 -4.53
C GLU A 57 2.90 2.70 -3.11
N TYR A 58 3.75 2.48 -2.11
CA TYR A 58 3.47 2.82 -0.71
C TYR A 58 3.20 4.32 -0.51
N VAL A 59 4.08 5.17 -1.05
CA VAL A 59 3.93 6.63 -0.97
C VAL A 59 2.67 7.09 -1.70
N VAL A 60 2.43 6.60 -2.93
CA VAL A 60 1.23 6.95 -3.70
C VAL A 60 -0.04 6.49 -3.00
N ALA A 61 -0.07 5.26 -2.46
CA ALA A 61 -1.19 4.73 -1.69
C ALA A 61 -1.47 5.60 -0.46
N SER A 62 -0.44 5.98 0.31
CA SER A 62 -0.58 6.82 1.49
C SER A 62 -1.15 8.21 1.15
N LEU A 63 -0.68 8.82 0.06
CA LEU A 63 -1.16 10.12 -0.40
C LEU A 63 -2.62 10.05 -0.87
N ARG A 64 -3.00 8.97 -1.57
CA ARG A 64 -4.39 8.75 -2.02
C ARG A 64 -5.33 8.46 -0.87
N ALA A 65 -4.95 7.58 0.05
CA ALA A 65 -5.75 7.19 1.21
C ALA A 65 -6.05 8.37 2.14
N THR A 66 -5.21 9.41 2.12
CA THR A 66 -5.37 10.62 2.94
C THR A 66 -5.90 11.84 2.18
N ASP A 67 -6.23 11.70 0.88
CA ASP A 67 -6.54 12.82 -0.03
C ASP A 67 -5.50 13.96 0.04
N ALA A 68 -4.22 13.60 0.25
CA ALA A 68 -3.17 14.58 0.47
C ALA A 68 -2.99 15.49 -0.75
N ARG A 69 -2.97 16.80 -0.51
CA ARG A 69 -2.74 17.83 -1.51
C ARG A 69 -1.25 18.12 -1.62
N ILE A 70 -0.75 18.09 -2.85
CA ILE A 70 0.67 18.26 -3.16
C ILE A 70 0.85 19.61 -3.85
N THR A 71 1.60 20.51 -3.22
CA THR A 71 2.03 21.79 -3.80
C THR A 71 3.49 21.75 -4.24
N HIS A 72 4.30 20.89 -3.61
CA HIS A 72 5.70 20.69 -3.97
C HIS A 72 6.13 19.24 -3.74
N PHE A 73 6.98 18.72 -4.64
CA PHE A 73 7.40 17.30 -4.65
C PHE A 73 8.65 17.00 -3.83
N GLY A 74 9.35 18.00 -3.29
CA GLY A 74 10.63 17.85 -2.61
C GLY A 74 10.63 16.80 -1.50
N GLY A 75 9.67 16.88 -0.57
CA GLY A 75 9.57 15.94 0.55
C GLY A 75 9.27 14.50 0.08
N ILE A 76 8.38 14.35 -0.91
CA ILE A 76 8.07 13.05 -1.52
C ILE A 76 9.31 12.43 -2.16
N ARG A 77 10.05 13.22 -2.96
CA ARG A 77 11.25 12.75 -3.66
C ARG A 77 12.35 12.33 -2.67
N GLU A 78 12.54 13.09 -1.60
CA GLU A 78 13.51 12.77 -0.56
C GLU A 78 13.13 11.46 0.17
N SER A 79 11.85 11.29 0.53
CA SER A 79 11.36 10.06 1.15
C SER A 79 11.60 8.84 0.26
N LEU A 80 11.30 8.92 -1.03
CA LEU A 80 11.53 7.84 -1.99
C LEU A 80 13.01 7.49 -2.15
N ALA A 81 13.89 8.51 -2.21
CA ALA A 81 15.32 8.29 -2.25
C ALA A 81 15.85 7.59 -0.99
N ARG A 82 15.37 7.98 0.20
CA ARG A 82 15.74 7.33 1.47
C ARG A 82 15.25 5.89 1.58
N MET A 83 14.13 5.57 0.93
CA MET A 83 13.62 4.19 0.83
C MET A 83 14.30 3.36 -0.29
N GLY A 84 15.31 3.90 -0.98
CA GLY A 84 16.06 3.18 -2.00
C GLY A 84 15.43 3.18 -3.41
N GLN A 85 14.34 3.92 -3.62
CA GLN A 85 13.66 4.01 -4.93
C GLN A 85 13.54 5.45 -5.43
N PRO A 86 14.65 6.17 -5.70
CA PRO A 86 14.59 7.50 -6.28
C PRO A 86 13.93 7.49 -7.66
N VAL A 87 12.93 8.34 -7.86
CA VAL A 87 12.16 8.39 -9.12
C VAL A 87 13.08 8.75 -10.30
N TYR A 88 13.01 7.97 -11.38
CA TYR A 88 13.81 8.10 -12.60
C TYR A 88 15.33 7.98 -12.42
N SER A 89 15.78 7.40 -11.31
CA SER A 89 17.21 7.26 -11.00
C SER A 89 17.58 5.81 -10.68
N CYS A 90 16.92 4.84 -11.31
CA CYS A 90 17.34 3.44 -11.23
C CYS A 90 18.66 3.29 -12.01
N VAL A 91 19.68 2.77 -11.34
CA VAL A 91 21.01 2.55 -11.95
C VAL A 91 21.02 1.30 -12.81
N ASP A 92 20.21 0.30 -12.44
CA ASP A 92 20.17 -0.98 -13.13
C ASP A 92 19.32 -0.87 -14.41
N PRO A 93 19.80 -1.34 -15.58
CA PRO A 93 19.03 -1.33 -16.81
C PRO A 93 17.75 -2.19 -16.74
N THR A 94 17.67 -3.14 -15.81
CA THR A 94 16.47 -3.97 -15.60
C THR A 94 15.35 -3.24 -14.85
N GLY A 95 15.64 -2.06 -14.30
CA GLY A 95 14.69 -1.27 -13.52
C GLY A 95 14.59 -1.72 -12.06
N TYR A 96 13.56 -1.24 -11.36
CA TYR A 96 13.31 -1.60 -9.97
C TYR A 96 12.59 -2.95 -9.88
N ALA A 97 13.01 -3.81 -8.94
CA ALA A 97 12.36 -5.07 -8.67
C ALA A 97 10.90 -4.88 -8.20
N ASP A 98 10.03 -5.80 -8.61
CA ASP A 98 8.60 -5.84 -8.29
C ASP A 98 8.25 -6.92 -7.24
N THR A 99 9.27 -7.50 -6.60
CA THR A 99 9.15 -8.57 -5.59
C THR A 99 9.34 -8.03 -4.17
N ALA A 100 8.70 -8.67 -3.20
CA ALA A 100 8.75 -8.26 -1.80
C ALA A 100 10.16 -8.35 -1.21
N GLU A 101 10.95 -9.37 -1.58
CA GLU A 101 12.32 -9.58 -1.09
C GLU A 101 13.21 -8.34 -1.28
N ALA A 102 13.05 -7.62 -2.39
CA ALA A 102 13.85 -6.43 -2.69
C ALA A 102 13.54 -5.24 -1.76
N TRP A 103 12.41 -5.27 -1.03
CA TRP A 103 11.88 -4.13 -0.28
C TRP A 103 11.62 -4.43 1.21
N LEU A 104 11.72 -5.69 1.63
CA LEU A 104 11.51 -6.16 3.02
C LEU A 104 12.75 -6.04 3.92
N ASP A 105 13.64 -5.10 3.63
CA ASP A 105 14.78 -4.80 4.52
C ASP A 105 14.30 -4.02 5.77
N PRO A 106 14.52 -4.53 7.00
CA PRO A 106 14.17 -3.84 8.24
C PRO A 106 14.68 -2.39 8.33
N GLY A 107 15.86 -2.10 7.76
CA GLY A 107 16.43 -0.76 7.72
C GLY A 107 15.61 0.21 6.85
N VAL A 108 14.96 -0.29 5.81
CA VAL A 108 14.07 0.50 4.92
C VAL A 108 12.70 0.73 5.57
N LEU A 109 12.21 -0.22 6.36
CA LEU A 109 10.93 -0.08 7.07
C LEU A 109 10.91 1.14 8.00
N VAL A 110 12.05 1.47 8.64
CA VAL A 110 12.17 2.68 9.48
C VAL A 110 11.87 3.96 8.69
N TYR A 111 12.30 4.04 7.43
CA TYR A 111 12.04 5.21 6.59
C TYR A 111 10.58 5.30 6.15
N ARG A 112 9.89 4.16 6.01
CA ARG A 112 8.45 4.12 5.74
C ARG A 112 7.65 4.64 6.93
N TRP A 113 8.02 4.22 8.14
CA TRP A 113 7.44 4.75 9.38
C TRP A 113 7.69 6.25 9.55
N ASP A 114 8.92 6.72 9.32
CA ASP A 114 9.25 8.15 9.34
C ASP A 114 8.40 8.95 8.34
N PHE A 115 8.21 8.42 7.12
CA PHE A 115 7.33 9.03 6.13
C PHE A 115 5.86 9.08 6.59
N ALA A 116 5.32 7.97 7.10
CA ALA A 116 3.94 7.91 7.58
C ALA A 116 3.65 8.93 8.68
N LEU A 117 4.54 9.01 9.68
CA LEU A 117 4.42 9.96 10.79
C LEU A 117 4.58 11.40 10.33
N LYS A 118 5.51 11.68 9.40
CA LYS A 118 5.66 13.02 8.82
C LYS A 118 4.46 13.43 7.99
N LEU A 119 3.89 12.52 7.22
CA LEU A 119 2.70 12.77 6.41
C LEU A 119 1.50 13.08 7.31
N SER A 120 1.20 12.20 8.27
CA SER A 120 0.05 12.38 9.17
C SER A 120 0.20 13.56 10.13
N GLY A 121 1.44 13.84 10.55
CA GLY A 121 1.80 14.99 11.37
C GLY A 121 1.80 16.32 10.64
N GLY A 122 1.74 16.33 9.30
CA GLY A 122 1.85 17.55 8.49
C GLY A 122 3.25 18.15 8.44
N GLN A 123 4.28 17.30 8.60
CA GLN A 123 5.70 17.67 8.59
C GLN A 123 6.37 17.39 7.23
N LEU A 124 5.63 16.81 6.28
CA LEU A 124 6.13 16.56 4.93
C LEU A 124 6.02 17.84 4.08
N GLY A 125 7.14 18.49 3.80
CA GLY A 125 7.18 19.74 3.06
C GLY A 125 6.52 19.65 1.69
N GLY A 126 5.57 20.56 1.42
CA GLY A 126 4.83 20.61 0.16
C GLY A 126 3.65 19.63 0.06
N VAL A 127 3.35 18.90 1.14
CA VAL A 127 2.23 17.95 1.19
C VAL A 127 1.35 18.25 2.40
N LYS A 128 0.03 18.30 2.20
CA LYS A 128 -0.92 18.56 3.27
C LYS A 128 -2.16 17.67 3.15
N ILE A 129 -2.47 16.95 4.22
CA ILE A 129 -3.77 16.28 4.39
C ILE A 129 -4.84 17.35 4.64
N PRO A 130 -5.92 17.41 3.84
CA PRO A 130 -6.94 18.45 3.98
C PRO A 130 -7.74 18.28 5.28
N GLU A 131 -8.28 19.38 5.81
CA GLU A 131 -9.11 19.34 7.03
C GLU A 131 -10.39 18.50 6.87
N SER A 132 -10.89 18.36 5.64
CA SER A 132 -12.03 17.48 5.34
C SER A 132 -11.76 16.03 5.68
N PHE A 133 -10.53 15.55 5.48
CA PHE A 133 -10.13 14.19 5.87
C PHE A 133 -10.16 14.01 7.39
N TRP A 134 -9.78 15.01 8.18
CA TRP A 134 -9.79 14.89 9.64
C TRP A 134 -11.19 14.97 10.25
N ARG A 135 -12.09 15.76 9.64
CA ARG A 135 -13.46 15.99 10.13
C ARG A 135 -14.35 14.75 10.09
N GLN A 136 -13.99 13.73 9.32
CA GLN A 136 -14.76 12.49 9.23
C GLN A 136 -14.56 11.59 10.46
N PHE A 137 -13.56 11.87 11.30
CA PHE A 137 -13.25 11.06 12.47
C PHE A 137 -13.75 11.71 13.76
N SER A 138 -14.34 10.90 14.65
CA SER A 138 -14.83 11.33 15.96
C SER A 138 -13.79 11.07 17.05
N PRO A 139 -12.97 12.06 17.47
CA PRO A 139 -11.89 11.82 18.44
C PRO A 139 -12.39 11.49 19.86
N ASP A 140 -13.65 11.82 20.17
CA ASP A 140 -14.26 11.59 21.49
C ASP A 140 -14.76 10.15 21.67
N ASP A 141 -14.86 9.39 20.58
CA ASP A 141 -15.24 7.97 20.57
C ASP A 141 -14.09 7.14 19.97
N PRO A 142 -13.21 6.56 20.81
CA PRO A 142 -12.05 5.81 20.34
C PRO A 142 -12.39 4.58 19.50
N GLU A 143 -13.50 3.92 19.77
CA GLU A 143 -13.90 2.72 19.04
C GLU A 143 -14.48 3.08 17.67
N ALA A 144 -15.30 4.13 17.61
CA ALA A 144 -15.71 4.70 16.33
C ALA A 144 -14.50 5.18 15.51
N LEU A 145 -13.55 5.88 16.14
CA LEU A 145 -12.32 6.33 15.49
C LEU A 145 -11.55 5.17 14.85
N LYS A 146 -11.29 4.08 15.60
CA LYS A 146 -10.57 2.90 15.09
C LYS A 146 -11.29 2.28 13.90
N ARG A 147 -12.61 2.08 14.00
CA ARG A 147 -13.42 1.50 12.93
C ARG A 147 -13.41 2.38 11.67
N ASP A 148 -13.67 3.67 11.83
CA ASP A 148 -13.75 4.61 10.70
C ASP A 148 -12.37 4.75 10.01
N LEU A 149 -11.27 4.67 10.76
CA LEU A 149 -9.92 4.60 10.22
C LEU A 149 -9.65 3.30 9.47
N ALA A 150 -10.12 2.15 9.97
CA ALA A 150 -9.99 0.86 9.28
C ALA A 150 -10.73 0.88 7.93
N GLU A 151 -11.97 1.38 7.92
CA GLU A 151 -12.75 1.55 6.70
C GLU A 151 -12.05 2.48 5.70
N THR A 152 -11.58 3.63 6.18
CA THR A 152 -10.98 4.66 5.30
C THR A 152 -9.63 4.24 4.73
N LEU A 153 -8.76 3.63 5.54
CA LEU A 153 -7.36 3.39 5.19
C LEU A 153 -7.08 1.95 4.75
N LEU A 154 -7.84 0.98 5.24
CA LEU A 154 -7.61 -0.45 4.99
C LEU A 154 -8.73 -1.09 4.16
N GLY A 155 -9.88 -0.40 3.98
CA GLY A 155 -11.06 -0.96 3.34
C GLY A 155 -11.86 -1.90 4.23
N GLY A 156 -11.69 -1.79 5.55
CA GLY A 156 -12.41 -2.59 6.56
C GLY A 156 -11.51 -3.08 7.69
N ALA A 157 -12.13 -3.49 8.79
CA ALA A 157 -11.46 -4.05 9.98
C ALA A 157 -11.28 -5.58 9.91
N ASP A 158 -11.91 -6.26 8.95
CA ASP A 158 -11.81 -7.71 8.76
C ASP A 158 -10.56 -8.06 7.95
N VAL A 159 -9.39 -7.74 8.52
CA VAL A 159 -8.09 -7.96 7.90
C VAL A 159 -7.14 -8.66 8.87
N PRO A 160 -6.40 -9.71 8.46
CA PRO A 160 -5.45 -10.39 9.33
C PRO A 160 -4.43 -9.41 9.90
N GLY A 161 -4.24 -9.36 11.22
CA GLY A 161 -3.33 -8.42 11.90
C GLY A 161 -3.99 -7.13 12.40
N TRP A 162 -5.28 -6.91 12.13
CA TRP A 162 -6.03 -5.78 12.69
C TRP A 162 -6.01 -5.74 14.23
N SER A 163 -6.12 -6.90 14.89
CA SER A 163 -6.06 -7.02 16.35
C SER A 163 -4.78 -6.47 16.96
N ASP A 164 -3.64 -6.74 16.31
CA ASP A 164 -2.33 -6.28 16.77
C ASP A 164 -2.18 -4.76 16.56
N LEU A 165 -2.73 -4.24 15.46
CA LEU A 165 -2.77 -2.81 15.20
C LEU A 165 -3.66 -2.07 16.21
N VAL A 166 -4.80 -2.65 16.60
CA VAL A 166 -5.67 -2.08 17.65
C VAL A 166 -4.92 -1.97 18.98
N ILE A 167 -4.09 -2.96 19.33
CA ILE A 167 -3.23 -2.89 20.52
C ILE A 167 -2.23 -1.73 20.40
N ALA A 168 -1.57 -1.59 19.24
CA ALA A 168 -0.61 -0.51 18.99
C ALA A 168 -1.24 0.89 19.01
N LEU A 169 -2.50 1.03 18.56
CA LEU A 169 -3.27 2.28 18.64
C LEU A 169 -3.62 2.67 20.08
N GLY A 170 -3.70 1.71 21.00
CA GLY A 170 -4.05 1.94 22.39
C GLY A 170 -5.52 2.33 22.61
N GLU A 171 -5.84 2.77 23.84
CA GLU A 171 -7.22 3.03 24.25
C GLU A 171 -7.80 4.33 23.69
N LYS A 172 -6.99 5.39 23.60
CA LYS A 172 -7.43 6.74 23.17
C LYS A 172 -6.44 7.35 22.17
N PRO A 173 -6.32 6.78 20.97
CA PRO A 173 -5.39 7.27 19.97
C PRO A 173 -5.76 8.69 19.52
N LYS A 174 -4.76 9.54 19.32
CA LYS A 174 -4.97 10.82 18.64
C LYS A 174 -5.12 10.58 17.14
N PRO A 175 -6.07 11.22 16.43
CA PRO A 175 -6.33 10.91 15.02
C PRO A 175 -5.09 10.96 14.11
N ARG A 176 -4.23 11.97 14.24
CA ARG A 176 -3.01 12.09 13.42
C ARG A 176 -2.00 10.99 13.71
N GLU A 177 -1.84 10.63 14.97
CA GLU A 177 -0.96 9.54 15.40
C GLU A 177 -1.50 8.20 14.89
N ALA A 178 -2.81 7.98 15.04
CA ALA A 178 -3.50 6.79 14.55
C ALA A 178 -3.30 6.58 13.04
N VAL A 179 -3.50 7.64 12.24
CA VAL A 179 -3.25 7.59 10.80
C VAL A 179 -1.79 7.25 10.50
N GLY A 180 -0.85 7.86 11.21
CA GLY A 180 0.58 7.55 11.04
C GLY A 180 0.91 6.09 11.39
N LEU A 181 0.34 5.56 12.47
CA LEU A 181 0.50 4.16 12.88
C LEU A 181 -0.10 3.19 11.85
N ILE A 182 -1.30 3.48 11.33
CA ILE A 182 -1.95 2.64 10.33
C ILE A 182 -1.16 2.65 9.03
N LEU A 183 -0.74 3.82 8.54
CA LEU A 183 0.08 3.94 7.33
C LEU A 183 1.47 3.29 7.51
N GLY A 184 2.01 3.25 8.74
CA GLY A 184 3.26 2.54 9.05
C GLY A 184 3.09 1.03 9.21
N SER A 185 1.89 0.54 9.46
CA SER A 185 1.62 -0.87 9.77
C SER A 185 1.90 -1.80 8.58
N PRO A 186 2.25 -3.07 8.83
CA PRO A 186 2.36 -4.08 7.77
C PRO A 186 1.09 -4.18 6.90
N LEU A 187 -0.09 -3.99 7.51
CA LEU A 187 -1.39 -4.04 6.81
C LEU A 187 -1.49 -3.02 5.68
N PHE A 188 -0.98 -1.81 5.90
CA PHE A 188 -0.97 -0.77 4.89
C PHE A 188 0.25 -0.86 3.96
N GLN A 189 1.24 -1.70 4.25
CA GLN A 189 2.38 -1.89 3.35
C GLN A 189 2.17 -3.06 2.39
N GLN A 190 1.15 -3.88 2.61
CA GLN A 190 0.79 -5.02 1.78
C GLN A 190 -0.43 -4.75 0.88
N GLN A 191 -0.44 -5.28 -0.33
CA GLN A 191 -1.49 -5.13 -1.34
C GLN A 191 -1.95 -6.46 -1.92
#